data_AF-A0A971BL02-F1
#
_entry.id   AF-A0A971BL02-F1
#
_cell.length_a   1.000
_cell.length_b   1.000
_cell.length_c   1.000
_cell.angle_alpha   90.00
_cell.angle_beta   90.00
_cell.angle_gamma   90.00
#
_symmetry.space_group_name_H-M   'P 1'
#
loop_
_entity.id
_entity.type
_entity.pdbx_description
1 polymer ?
#
loop_
_entity_poly.entity_id
_entity_poly.type
_entity_poly.pdbx_seq_one_letter_code
_entity_poly.pdbx_strand_id
1 'polypeptide(L)' 'YGRADKRQVQQMVKALLRLDDVPRPDDAADAVAVALCHASTVRLRAAVESRK' A
#
# COMPACT_ATOMS: atom_id res chain seq x y z
N TYR A 1 -15.98 3.48 2.96
CA TYR A 1 -15.33 4.43 3.88
C TYR A 1 -14.00 3.85 4.34
N GLY A 2 -12.88 4.44 3.90
CA GLY A 2 -11.53 4.09 4.37
C GLY A 2 -11.27 4.69 5.74
N ARG A 3 -11.50 3.92 6.79
CA ARG A 3 -11.31 4.33 8.20
C ARG A 3 -10.13 3.58 8.85
N ALA A 4 -9.15 3.17 8.05
CA ALA A 4 -7.95 2.55 8.59
C ALA A 4 -7.16 3.59 9.38
N ASP A 5 -6.79 3.24 10.61
CA ASP A 5 -5.88 4.05 11.43
C ASP A 5 -4.48 4.10 10.79
N LYS A 6 -3.73 5.18 11.02
CA LYS A 6 -2.37 5.34 10.50
C LYS A 6 -1.47 4.16 10.88
N ARG A 7 -1.60 3.64 12.10
CA ARG A 7 -0.85 2.47 12.57
C ARG A 7 -1.22 1.21 11.79
N GLN A 8 -2.49 1.05 11.39
CA GLN A 8 -2.92 -0.09 10.59
C GLN A 8 -2.30 -0.05 9.20
N VAL A 9 -2.25 1.12 8.57
CA VAL A 9 -1.59 1.31 7.26
C VAL A 9 -0.09 1.03 7.37
N GLN A 10 0.57 1.55 8.41
CA GLN A 10 1.99 1.30 8.70
C GLN A 10 2.32 -0.19 8.89
N GLN A 11 1.51 -0.91 9.68
CA GLN A 11 1.68 -2.36 9.88
C GLN A 11 1.40 -3.15 8.59
N MET A 12 0.41 -2.73 7.80
CA MET A 12 0.14 -3.32 6.50
C MET A 12 1.36 -3.17 5.56
N VAL A 13 1.96 -1.98 5.48
CA VAL A 13 3.16 -1.75 4.66
C VAL A 13 4.31 -2.65 5.10
N LYS A 14 4.58 -2.73 6.41
CA LYS A 14 5.60 -3.62 6.98
C LYS A 14 5.37 -5.08 6.54
N ALA A 15 4.14 -5.58 6.72
CA ALA A 15 3.79 -6.95 6.41
C ALA A 15 3.88 -7.28 4.91
N LEU A 16 3.37 -6.39 4.05
CA LEU A 16 3.37 -6.59 2.60
C LEU A 16 4.78 -6.59 2.01
N LEU A 17 5.69 -5.79 2.56
CA LEU A 17 7.07 -5.68 2.10
C LEU A 17 8.08 -6.52 2.91
N ARG A 18 7.59 -7.30 3.89
CA ARG A 18 8.42 -8.13 4.78
C ARG A 18 9.55 -7.34 5.46
N LEU A 19 9.24 -6.12 5.91
CA LEU A 19 10.20 -5.29 6.63
C LEU A 19 10.31 -5.75 8.09
N ASP A 20 11.51 -5.69 8.65
CA ASP A 20 11.74 -6.03 10.07
C ASP A 20 11.01 -5.06 11.01
N ASP A 21 10.86 -3.79 10.60
CA ASP A 21 10.19 -2.73 11.33
C ASP A 21 9.32 -1.84 10.44
N VAL A 22 8.42 -1.08 11.07
CA VAL A 22 7.63 -0.05 10.37
C VAL A 22 8.59 1.01 9.81
N PRO A 23 8.45 1.44 8.54
CA PRO A 23 9.30 2.47 7.95
C PRO A 23 9.31 3.74 8.78
N ARG A 24 10.50 4.28 9.02
CA ARG A 24 10.71 5.59 9.66
C ARG A 24 11.47 6.52 8.70
N PRO A 25 11.19 7.83 8.68
CA PRO A 25 10.13 8.52 9.43
C PRO A 25 8.72 8.13 8.95
N ASP A 26 7.70 8.53 9.69
CA ASP A 26 6.29 8.23 9.39
C ASP A 26 5.91 8.47 7.91
N ASP A 27 6.44 9.55 7.32
CA ASP A 27 6.17 9.94 5.93
C ASP A 27 6.70 8.90 4.92
N ALA A 28 7.71 8.11 5.28
CA ALA A 28 8.22 7.03 4.45
C ALA A 28 7.19 5.89 4.32
N ALA A 29 6.47 5.57 5.39
CA ALA A 29 5.41 4.59 5.34
C ALA A 29 4.24 5.07 4.47
N ASP A 30 3.90 6.36 4.54
CA ASP A 30 2.85 6.97 3.73
C ASP A 30 3.23 6.98 2.24
N ALA A 31 4.48 7.31 1.90
CA ALA A 31 4.99 7.28 0.52
C ALA A 31 4.92 5.86 -0.07
N VAL A 32 5.33 4.85 0.70
CA VAL A 32 5.26 3.44 0.28
C VAL A 32 3.82 2.97 0.13
N ALA A 33 2.92 3.36 1.04
CA ALA A 33 1.50 3.02 0.94
C ALA A 33 0.87 3.56 -0.36
N VAL A 34 1.21 4.80 -0.74
CA VAL A 34 0.77 5.41 -2.01
C VAL A 34 1.32 4.65 -3.21
N ALA A 35 2.61 4.29 -3.20
CA ALA A 35 3.22 3.50 -4.27
C ALA A 35 2.56 2.12 -4.44
N LEU A 36 2.28 1.41 -3.34
CA LEU A 36 1.57 0.13 -3.35
C LEU A 36 0.14 0.26 -3.87
N CYS A 37 -0.57 1.32 -3.46
CA CYS A 37 -1.91 1.62 -3.95
C CYS A 37 -1.90 1.87 -5.48
N HIS A 38 -0.94 2.67 -5.96
CA HIS A 38 -0.78 2.94 -7.39
C HIS A 38 -0.50 1.65 -8.18
N ALA A 39 0.49 0.86 -7.75
CA ALA A 39 0.84 -0.41 -8.40
C ALA A 39 -0.34 -1.39 -8.43
N SER A 40 -1.09 -1.50 -7.32
CA SER A 40 -2.29 -2.34 -7.24
C SER A 40 -3.40 -1.86 -8.17
N THR A 41 -3.61 -0.53 -8.26
CA THR A 41 -4.62 0.08 -9.13
C THR A 41 -4.29 -0.13 -10.60
N VAL A 42 -3.02 0.07 -11.00
CA VAL A 42 -2.57 -0.17 -12.37
C VAL A 42 -2.77 -1.63 -12.76
N ARG A 43 -2.37 -2.57 -11.89
CA ARG A 43 -2.59 -4.01 -12.12
C ARG A 43 -4.06 -4.37 -12.22
N LEU A 44 -4.90 -3.79 -11.35
CA LEU A 44 -6.34 -4.02 -11.37
C LEU A 44 -6.96 -3.53 -12.68
N ARG A 45 -6.59 -2.33 -13.14
CA ARG A 45 -7.09 -1.78 -14.41
C ARG A 45 -6.74 -2.67 -15.60
N ALA A 46 -5.47 -3.05 -15.72
CA ALA A 46 -5.02 -3.96 -16.78
C ALA A 46 -5.78 -5.31 -16.74
N ALA A 47 -6.02 -5.85 -15.55
CA ALA A 47 -6.74 -7.12 -15.37
C ALA A 47 -8.27 -7.01 -15.60
N VAL A 48 -8.83 -5.80 -15.57
CA VAL A 48 -10.25 -5.55 -15.90
C VAL A 48 -10.39 -5.30 -17.40
N GLU A 49 -9.45 -4.58 -18.01
CA GLU A 49 -9.41 -4.31 -19.45
C GLU A 49 -9.18 -5.59 -20.26
N SER A 50 -8.35 -6.51 -19.79
CA SER A 50 -8.09 -7.80 -20.46
C SER A 50 -9.23 -8.81 -20.42
N ARG A 51 -10.31 -8.51 -19.68
CA ARG A 51 -11.54 -9.33 -19.65
C ARG A 51 -12.65 -8.81 -20.56
N LYS A 52 -12.38 -7.73 -21.30
CA LYS A 52 -13.24 -7.25 -22.39
C LYS A 52 -12.74 -7.81 -23.71
#